data_AF-A0AAX1UQD4-F1
#
_entry.id   AF-A0AAX1UQD4-F1
#
_cell.length_a   1.000
_cell.length_b   1.000
_cell.length_c   1.000
_cell.angle_alpha   90.00
_cell.angle_beta   90.00
_cell.angle_gamma   90.00
#
_symmetry.space_group_name_H-M   'P 1'
#
loop_
_entity.id
_entity.type
_entity.pdbx_description
1 polymer ?
#
loop_
_entity_poly.entity_id
_entity_poly.type
_entity_poly.pdbx_seq_one_letter_code
_entity_poly.pdbx_strand_id
1 'polypeptide(L)'
;MRLREVVAVLEGHPPSVLPEGTEAICEAGLTAILGMPPGLLSGRRALLEHAACRQAVLERLMAFGTVLPVLTGNCLTPAEAAAALAANSPRLRQELRRLAGRVQFQVLVQWHAALVPTRTDPDETAEDLRLRFTHRIADALARVAEQHVNLPLRKDMLANQALLLPHSRTDDLDRSLEQIDALWTEGLRIRRIGPSPPVSFASLNFRRVSSAAIRRARHRFGLEGPVDPIRLRALRRDLLLRAAEAERAEILAAAAVLDLLTRCAASGGDLHLVRIWSEGQAVPSDLEDAA
;
A
#
# COMPACT_ATOMS: atom_id res chain seq x y z
N MET A 1 17.17 14.39 18.34
CA MET A 1 15.83 14.80 17.83
C MET A 1 14.84 13.66 18.05
N ARG A 2 13.56 13.95 18.29
CA ARG A 2 12.55 12.91 18.52
C ARG A 2 12.12 12.28 17.20
N LEU A 3 11.96 10.96 17.17
CA LEU A 3 11.40 10.23 16.05
C LEU A 3 9.90 10.50 15.93
N ARG A 4 9.42 10.59 14.69
CA ARG A 4 8.00 10.71 14.33
C ARG A 4 7.66 9.63 13.33
N GLU A 5 6.46 9.10 13.41
CA GLU A 5 5.97 8.19 12.38
C GLU A 5 5.58 9.00 11.14
N VAL A 6 6.04 8.59 9.96
CA VAL A 6 5.53 9.13 8.71
C VAL A 6 4.16 8.48 8.44
N VAL A 7 3.11 9.30 8.41
CA VAL A 7 1.73 8.84 8.20
C VAL A 7 1.38 8.81 6.73
N ALA A 8 1.70 9.90 6.03
CA ALA A 8 1.34 10.08 4.63
C ALA A 8 2.33 10.99 3.91
N VAL A 9 2.30 10.93 2.58
CA VAL A 9 2.96 11.90 1.70
C VAL A 9 1.94 12.46 0.71
N LEU A 10 1.97 13.78 0.49
CA LEU A 10 1.14 14.52 -0.45
C LEU A 10 2.02 15.42 -1.35
N GLU A 11 1.44 15.89 -2.46
CA GLU A 11 2.08 16.91 -3.30
C GLU A 11 1.79 18.33 -2.78
N GLY A 12 2.76 19.22 -2.91
CA GLY A 12 2.61 20.64 -2.58
C GLY A 12 2.93 20.97 -1.13
N HIS A 13 2.41 22.12 -0.70
CA HIS A 13 2.63 22.68 0.64
C HIS A 13 1.72 22.02 1.68
N PRO A 14 2.07 22.09 2.97
CA PRO A 14 1.24 21.55 4.02
C PRO A 14 -0.17 22.14 4.03
N PRO A 15 -1.20 21.33 4.35
CA PRO A 15 -2.54 21.85 4.62
C PRO A 15 -2.50 22.98 5.65
N SER A 16 -3.35 24.00 5.46
CA SER A 16 -3.46 25.14 6.39
C SER A 16 -3.92 24.72 7.80
N VAL A 17 -4.68 23.63 7.88
CA VAL A 17 -5.09 22.99 9.13
C VAL A 17 -4.69 21.53 9.07
N LEU A 18 -3.77 21.14 9.96
CA LEU A 18 -3.35 19.76 10.10
C LEU A 18 -4.29 18.99 11.02
N PRO A 19 -4.48 17.68 10.78
CA PRO A 19 -5.15 16.80 11.75
C PRO A 19 -4.48 16.88 13.13
N GLU A 20 -5.28 16.78 14.20
CA GLU A 20 -4.79 16.86 15.57
C GLU A 20 -3.69 15.81 15.85
N GLY A 21 -2.65 16.22 16.58
CA GLY A 21 -1.52 15.33 16.91
C GLY A 21 -0.58 15.06 15.74
N THR A 22 -0.72 15.79 14.62
CA THR A 22 0.19 15.68 13.47
C THR A 22 1.01 16.95 13.25
N GLU A 23 2.18 16.76 12.66
CA GLU A 23 3.09 17.81 12.19
C GLU A 23 3.31 17.60 10.69
N ALA A 24 3.78 18.63 9.97
CA ALA A 24 4.08 18.51 8.56
C ALA A 24 5.47 19.03 8.24
N ILE A 25 6.11 18.37 7.28
CA ILE A 25 7.37 18.83 6.70
C ILE A 25 7.22 18.90 5.19
N CYS A 26 7.71 19.98 4.60
CA CYS A 26 7.72 20.18 3.16
C CYS A 26 9.15 20.17 2.66
N GLU A 27 9.43 19.36 1.65
CA GLU A 27 10.73 19.30 0.99
C GLU A 27 10.54 18.86 -0.46
N ALA A 28 11.30 19.44 -1.39
CA ALA A 28 11.17 19.21 -2.82
C ALA A 28 9.71 19.28 -3.35
N GLY A 29 8.88 20.19 -2.82
CA GLY A 29 7.47 20.35 -3.24
C GLY A 29 6.58 19.14 -2.91
N LEU A 30 6.99 18.32 -1.94
CA LEU A 30 6.20 17.24 -1.35
C LEU A 30 6.03 17.53 0.14
N THR A 31 4.90 17.13 0.70
CA THR A 31 4.65 17.23 2.15
C THR A 31 4.56 15.84 2.77
N ALA A 32 5.33 15.59 3.83
CA ALA A 32 5.16 14.46 4.72
C ALA A 32 4.34 14.87 5.94
N ILE A 33 3.33 14.07 6.27
CA ILE A 33 2.57 14.20 7.51
C ILE A 33 3.18 13.27 8.55
N LEU A 34 3.57 13.83 9.68
CA LEU A 34 4.27 13.18 10.77
C LEU A 34 3.32 13.03 11.96
N GLY A 35 3.30 11.85 12.57
CA GLY A 35 2.45 11.52 13.71
C GLY A 35 3.22 10.92 14.87
N MET A 36 2.47 10.50 15.89
CA MET A 36 3.01 9.82 17.05
C MET A 36 3.43 8.38 16.72
N PRO A 37 4.65 7.96 17.08
CA PRO A 37 5.11 6.60 16.79
C PRO A 37 4.34 5.54 17.57
N PRO A 38 4.05 4.37 16.96
CA PRO A 38 3.28 3.30 17.60
C PRO A 38 4.06 2.57 18.70
N GLY A 39 5.41 2.63 18.72
CA GLY A 39 6.26 1.86 19.63
C GLY A 39 6.12 2.17 21.12
N LEU A 40 5.30 3.15 21.49
CA LEU A 40 4.93 3.46 22.89
C LEU A 40 3.64 2.74 23.34
N LEU A 41 2.97 2.03 22.42
CA LEU A 41 1.67 1.43 22.65
C LEU A 41 1.83 -0.04 23.05
N SER A 42 1.16 -0.42 24.12
CA SER A 42 1.08 -1.81 24.55
C SER A 42 -0.38 -2.26 24.58
N GLY A 43 -0.61 -3.49 24.10
CA GLY A 43 -1.93 -4.13 24.12
C GLY A 43 -2.80 -3.87 22.90
N ARG A 44 -3.65 -4.86 22.59
CA ARG A 44 -4.52 -4.90 21.40
C ARG A 44 -5.41 -3.67 21.26
N ARG A 45 -5.94 -3.14 22.37
CA ARG A 45 -6.83 -1.97 22.35
C ARG A 45 -6.09 -0.72 21.87
N ALA A 46 -4.91 -0.44 22.42
CA ALA A 46 -4.10 0.72 22.04
C ALA A 46 -3.68 0.67 20.57
N LEU A 47 -3.34 -0.53 20.05
CA LEU A 47 -3.03 -0.73 18.64
C LEU A 47 -4.23 -0.46 17.72
N LEU A 48 -5.44 -0.89 18.11
CA LEU A 48 -6.67 -0.62 17.35
C LEU A 48 -7.03 0.87 17.37
N GLU A 49 -6.90 1.53 18.52
CA GLU A 49 -7.13 2.98 18.65
C GLU A 49 -6.14 3.78 17.81
N HIS A 50 -4.86 3.39 17.81
CA HIS A 50 -3.85 4.01 16.95
C HIS A 50 -4.13 3.79 15.46
N ALA A 51 -4.47 2.57 15.05
CA ALA A 51 -4.84 2.28 13.67
C ALA A 51 -6.07 3.11 13.22
N ALA A 52 -7.08 3.25 14.09
CA ALA A 52 -8.25 4.08 13.82
C ALA A 52 -7.90 5.56 13.70
N CYS A 53 -7.05 6.08 14.60
CA CYS A 53 -6.58 7.47 14.54
C CYS A 53 -5.79 7.72 13.24
N ARG A 54 -4.86 6.82 12.89
CA ARG A 54 -4.10 6.86 11.65
C ARG A 54 -5.01 6.87 10.41
N GLN A 55 -6.01 5.99 10.40
CA GLN A 55 -6.99 5.94 9.32
C GLN A 55 -7.79 7.24 9.20
N ALA A 56 -8.22 7.82 10.32
CA ALA A 56 -8.93 9.10 10.33
C ALA A 56 -8.07 10.27 9.84
N VAL A 57 -6.77 10.26 10.12
CA VAL A 57 -5.81 11.24 9.56
C VAL A 57 -5.74 11.09 8.04
N LEU A 58 -5.56 9.86 7.55
CA LEU A 58 -5.48 9.55 6.12
C LEU A 58 -6.72 10.02 5.35
N GLU A 59 -7.92 9.77 5.89
CA GLU A 59 -9.19 10.19 5.28
C GLU A 59 -9.33 11.71 5.24
N ARG A 60 -8.98 12.43 6.33
CA ARG A 60 -9.01 13.90 6.34
C ARG A 60 -8.06 14.50 5.32
N LEU A 61 -6.90 13.86 5.09
CA LEU A 61 -5.91 14.34 4.15
C LEU A 61 -6.38 14.28 2.69
N MET A 62 -7.36 13.43 2.37
CA MET A 62 -7.92 13.33 1.01
C MET A 62 -8.57 14.62 0.53
N ALA A 63 -9.03 15.49 1.46
CA ALA A 63 -9.58 16.80 1.11
C ALA A 63 -8.52 17.76 0.52
N PHE A 64 -7.23 17.47 0.71
CA PHE A 64 -6.12 18.31 0.24
C PHE A 64 -5.41 17.77 -1.00
N GLY A 65 -5.83 16.60 -1.51
CA GLY A 65 -5.30 16.01 -2.75
C GLY A 65 -5.03 14.52 -2.63
N THR A 66 -4.23 14.00 -3.56
CA THR A 66 -3.83 12.59 -3.54
C THR A 66 -2.95 12.29 -2.33
N VAL A 67 -3.32 11.26 -1.57
CA VAL A 67 -2.60 10.82 -0.38
C VAL A 67 -1.87 9.51 -0.71
N LEU A 68 -0.55 9.49 -0.53
CA LEU A 68 0.23 8.26 -0.46
C LEU A 68 0.31 7.81 1.01
N PRO A 69 -0.44 6.79 1.44
CA PRO A 69 -0.31 6.27 2.79
C PRO A 69 1.06 5.65 2.99
N VAL A 70 1.58 5.70 4.21
CA VAL A 70 2.81 4.99 4.59
C VAL A 70 2.40 3.77 5.42
N LEU A 71 3.18 2.69 5.41
CA LEU A 71 2.99 1.58 6.35
C LEU A 71 3.29 2.04 7.78
N THR A 72 2.55 1.52 8.75
CA THR A 72 2.77 1.77 10.17
C THR A 72 4.19 1.39 10.58
N GLY A 73 4.78 2.13 11.52
CA GLY A 73 6.12 1.86 12.06
C GLY A 73 7.28 2.55 11.35
N ASN A 74 7.02 3.24 10.23
CA ASN A 74 8.03 4.05 9.53
C ASN A 74 8.37 5.32 10.32
N CYS A 75 9.31 5.20 11.28
CA CYS A 75 9.69 6.28 12.17
C CYS A 75 10.98 6.96 11.70
N LEU A 76 10.91 8.26 11.41
CA LEU A 76 12.04 9.09 10.98
C LEU A 76 12.11 10.34 11.84
N THR A 77 13.30 10.92 12.00
CA THR A 77 13.39 12.30 12.47
C THR A 77 12.86 13.27 11.39
N PRO A 78 12.41 14.48 11.77
CA PRO A 78 12.02 15.53 10.82
C PRO A 78 13.05 15.75 9.68
N ALA A 79 14.33 15.82 10.02
CA ALA A 79 15.41 15.99 9.04
C ALA A 79 15.56 14.77 8.10
N GLU A 80 15.45 13.55 8.63
CA GLU A 80 15.46 12.34 7.81
C GLU A 80 14.24 12.24 6.90
N ALA A 81 13.05 12.67 7.35
CA ALA A 81 11.85 12.72 6.54
C ALA A 81 12.00 13.71 5.37
N ALA A 82 12.52 14.92 5.62
CA ALA A 82 12.84 15.88 4.57
C ALA A 82 13.84 15.29 3.55
N ALA A 83 14.94 14.72 4.02
CA ALA A 83 15.92 14.07 3.16
C ALA A 83 15.32 12.90 2.34
N ALA A 84 14.41 12.12 2.94
CA ALA A 84 13.69 11.06 2.26
C ALA A 84 12.77 11.60 1.16
N LEU A 85 12.03 12.69 1.41
CA LEU A 85 11.21 13.35 0.38
C LEU A 85 12.05 13.83 -0.78
N ALA A 86 13.15 14.55 -0.51
CA ALA A 86 14.07 15.02 -1.55
C ALA A 86 14.61 13.86 -2.39
N ALA A 87 15.13 12.83 -1.73
CA ALA A 87 15.74 11.67 -2.38
C ALA A 87 14.75 10.91 -3.27
N ASN A 88 13.50 10.74 -2.82
CA ASN A 88 12.49 9.94 -3.53
C ASN A 88 11.53 10.78 -4.38
N SER A 89 11.76 12.10 -4.53
CA SER A 89 10.78 13.00 -5.13
C SER A 89 10.30 12.61 -6.54
N PRO A 90 11.13 12.10 -7.47
CA PRO A 90 10.65 11.68 -8.78
C PRO A 90 9.67 10.50 -8.67
N ARG A 91 10.00 9.53 -7.81
CA ARG A 91 9.20 8.32 -7.60
C ARG A 91 7.88 8.63 -6.89
N LEU A 92 7.92 9.47 -5.86
CA LEU A 92 6.73 9.88 -5.12
C LEU A 92 5.75 10.66 -6.01
N ARG A 93 6.23 11.62 -6.82
CA ARG A 93 5.39 12.36 -7.78
C ARG A 93 4.81 11.47 -8.88
N GLN A 94 5.57 10.48 -9.35
CA GLN A 94 5.05 9.51 -10.32
C GLN A 94 3.81 8.79 -9.75
N GLU A 95 3.86 8.40 -8.48
CA GLU A 95 2.80 7.62 -7.84
C GLU A 95 1.62 8.49 -7.42
N LEU A 96 1.86 9.70 -6.92
CA LEU A 96 0.82 10.70 -6.69
C LEU A 96 0.03 10.99 -7.97
N ARG A 97 0.71 11.16 -9.11
CA ARG A 97 0.06 11.32 -10.42
C ARG A 97 -0.68 10.06 -10.87
N ARG A 98 -0.10 8.88 -10.66
CA ARG A 98 -0.76 7.61 -10.97
C ARG A 98 -2.06 7.43 -10.17
N LEU A 99 -2.13 7.93 -8.94
CA LEU A 99 -3.28 7.75 -8.06
C LEU A 99 -4.21 8.97 -8.02
N ALA A 100 -3.91 10.02 -8.78
CA ALA A 100 -4.73 11.22 -8.83
C ALA A 100 -6.18 10.91 -9.26
N GLY A 101 -7.13 11.46 -8.50
CA GLY A 101 -8.56 11.28 -8.72
C GLY A 101 -9.09 9.88 -8.39
N ARG A 102 -8.25 8.95 -7.89
CA ARG A 102 -8.65 7.60 -7.51
C ARG A 102 -8.91 7.53 -6.01
N VAL A 103 -9.89 6.71 -5.64
CA VAL A 103 -10.28 6.42 -4.26
C VAL A 103 -10.40 4.92 -4.07
N GLN A 104 -10.13 4.47 -2.85
CA GLN A 104 -10.32 3.09 -2.46
C GLN A 104 -11.64 2.92 -1.72
N PHE A 105 -12.32 1.80 -2.00
CA PHE A 105 -13.37 1.24 -1.16
C PHE A 105 -13.03 -0.20 -0.82
N GLN A 106 -13.48 -0.69 0.33
CA GLN A 106 -13.50 -2.11 0.63
C GLN A 106 -14.95 -2.59 0.67
N VAL A 107 -15.23 -3.67 -0.06
CA VAL A 107 -16.54 -4.32 -0.09
C VAL A 107 -16.41 -5.69 0.56
N LEU A 108 -17.23 -5.91 1.58
CA LEU A 108 -17.41 -7.21 2.21
C LEU A 108 -18.81 -7.71 1.92
N VAL A 109 -18.92 -8.94 1.44
CA VAL A 109 -20.19 -9.62 1.25
C VAL A 109 -20.18 -10.89 2.08
N GLN A 110 -21.06 -10.93 3.07
CA GLN A 110 -21.32 -12.11 3.89
C GLN A 110 -22.65 -12.73 3.47
N TRP A 111 -22.80 -14.02 3.72
CA TRP A 111 -24.08 -14.71 3.58
C TRP A 111 -24.59 -15.28 4.90
N HIS A 112 -25.90 -15.39 5.03
CA HIS A 112 -26.55 -16.05 6.16
C HIS A 112 -26.64 -17.54 5.87
N ALA A 113 -25.66 -18.32 6.37
CA ALA A 113 -25.58 -19.76 6.15
C ALA A 113 -26.88 -20.52 6.50
N ALA A 114 -27.62 -20.04 7.50
CA ALA A 114 -28.91 -20.63 7.91
C ALA A 114 -30.01 -20.53 6.83
N LEU A 115 -29.91 -19.54 5.92
CA LEU A 115 -30.88 -19.34 4.85
C LEU A 115 -30.47 -20.05 3.56
N VAL A 116 -29.26 -20.61 3.47
CA VAL A 116 -28.77 -21.27 2.25
C VAL A 116 -29.73 -22.35 1.74
N PRO A 117 -30.32 -23.22 2.59
CA PRO A 117 -31.27 -24.23 2.13
C PRO A 117 -32.55 -23.68 1.48
N THR A 118 -32.91 -22.41 1.74
CA THR A 118 -34.09 -21.78 1.11
C THR A 118 -33.79 -21.25 -0.28
N ARG A 119 -32.53 -21.28 -0.71
CA ARG A 119 -32.06 -20.68 -1.96
C ARG A 119 -31.48 -21.70 -2.95
N THR A 120 -31.08 -22.87 -2.48
CA THR A 120 -30.58 -23.98 -3.30
C THR A 120 -31.72 -24.70 -4.03
N ASP A 121 -31.54 -24.95 -5.32
CA ASP A 121 -32.38 -25.90 -6.06
C ASP A 121 -32.14 -27.35 -5.56
N PRO A 122 -33.06 -28.31 -5.79
CA PRO A 122 -32.95 -29.67 -5.26
C PRO A 122 -31.64 -30.41 -5.61
N ASP A 123 -31.02 -30.05 -6.74
CA ASP A 123 -29.79 -30.64 -7.24
C ASP A 123 -28.55 -29.73 -7.02
N GLU A 124 -28.71 -28.53 -6.44
CA GLU A 124 -27.63 -27.58 -6.19
C GLU A 124 -27.08 -27.74 -4.77
N THR A 125 -25.76 -27.92 -4.62
CA THR A 125 -25.14 -27.94 -3.30
C THR A 125 -24.89 -26.52 -2.77
N ALA A 126 -24.69 -26.39 -1.45
CA ALA A 126 -24.30 -25.12 -0.85
C ALA A 126 -22.97 -24.56 -1.44
N GLU A 127 -22.05 -25.43 -1.86
CA GLU A 127 -20.80 -25.01 -2.48
C GLU A 127 -21.02 -24.50 -3.91
N ASP A 128 -21.92 -25.13 -4.67
CA ASP A 128 -22.31 -24.63 -6.01
C ASP A 128 -22.94 -23.23 -5.92
N LEU A 129 -23.84 -23.04 -4.94
CA LEU A 129 -24.43 -21.73 -4.66
C LEU A 129 -23.35 -20.71 -4.27
N ARG A 130 -22.40 -21.10 -3.41
CA ARG A 130 -21.27 -20.26 -2.98
C ARG A 130 -20.43 -19.82 -4.18
N LEU A 131 -20.04 -20.75 -5.05
CA LEU A 131 -19.25 -20.47 -6.25
C LEU A 131 -19.99 -19.54 -7.21
N ARG A 132 -21.28 -19.82 -7.47
CA ARG A 132 -22.14 -19.00 -8.34
C ARG A 132 -22.27 -17.57 -7.83
N PHE A 133 -22.52 -17.38 -6.53
CA PHE A 133 -22.61 -16.06 -5.94
C PHE A 133 -21.26 -15.35 -5.93
N THR A 134 -20.19 -16.04 -5.54
CA THR A 134 -18.83 -15.47 -5.52
C THR A 134 -18.43 -14.97 -6.91
N HIS A 135 -18.69 -15.73 -7.97
CA HIS A 135 -18.42 -15.32 -9.35
C HIS A 135 -19.24 -14.09 -9.75
N ARG A 136 -20.55 -14.08 -9.49
CA ARG A 136 -21.42 -12.94 -9.82
C ARG A 136 -21.02 -11.66 -9.09
N ILE A 137 -20.66 -11.78 -7.80
CA ILE A 137 -20.19 -10.66 -6.99
C ILE A 137 -18.86 -10.13 -7.55
N ALA A 138 -17.90 -11.01 -7.81
CA ALA A 138 -16.61 -10.63 -8.35
C ALA A 138 -16.76 -9.93 -9.72
N ASP A 139 -17.59 -10.46 -10.62
CA ASP A 139 -17.87 -9.85 -11.92
C ASP A 139 -18.50 -8.47 -11.80
N ALA A 140 -19.45 -8.30 -10.86
CA ALA A 140 -20.10 -7.02 -10.63
C ALA A 140 -19.11 -5.96 -10.16
N LEU A 141 -18.29 -6.29 -9.15
CA LEU A 141 -17.29 -5.38 -8.60
C LEU A 141 -16.17 -5.08 -9.62
N ALA A 142 -15.76 -6.06 -10.42
CA ALA A 142 -14.72 -5.90 -11.44
C ALA A 142 -15.12 -4.94 -12.58
N ARG A 143 -16.43 -4.79 -12.89
CA ARG A 143 -16.90 -3.84 -13.91
C ARG A 143 -16.78 -2.37 -13.48
N VAL A 144 -16.73 -2.12 -12.18
CA VAL A 144 -16.66 -0.76 -11.63
C VAL A 144 -15.23 -0.37 -11.28
N ALA A 145 -14.45 -1.32 -10.74
CA ALA A 145 -13.08 -1.07 -10.31
C ALA A 145 -12.08 -1.02 -11.48
N GLU A 146 -11.13 -0.09 -11.44
CA GLU A 146 -9.95 -0.14 -12.32
C GLU A 146 -8.95 -1.19 -11.85
N GLN A 147 -8.84 -1.39 -10.53
CA GLN A 147 -8.02 -2.41 -9.90
C GLN A 147 -8.77 -2.99 -8.71
N HIS A 148 -8.57 -4.27 -8.44
CA HIS A 148 -9.12 -4.93 -7.25
C HIS A 148 -8.08 -5.84 -6.61
N VAL A 149 -8.18 -6.00 -5.29
CA VAL A 149 -7.38 -6.94 -4.51
C VAL A 149 -8.32 -7.79 -3.66
N ASN A 150 -8.15 -9.10 -3.71
CA ASN A 150 -8.83 -10.03 -2.83
C ASN A 150 -8.14 -10.03 -1.46
N LEU A 151 -8.87 -9.68 -0.43
CA LEU A 151 -8.43 -9.72 0.95
C LEU A 151 -8.79 -11.09 1.58
N PRO A 152 -8.15 -11.47 2.69
CA PRO A 152 -8.45 -12.74 3.36
C PRO A 152 -9.95 -12.93 3.65
N LEU A 153 -10.48 -14.07 3.24
CA LEU A 153 -11.89 -14.44 3.46
C LEU A 153 -12.06 -15.14 4.80
N ARG A 154 -13.19 -14.88 5.46
CA ARG A 154 -13.69 -15.67 6.59
C ARG A 154 -14.72 -16.69 6.11
N LYS A 155 -15.03 -17.70 6.93
CA LYS A 155 -15.89 -18.84 6.56
C LYS A 155 -17.29 -18.44 6.06
N ASP A 156 -17.82 -17.33 6.55
CA ASP A 156 -19.13 -16.75 6.23
C ASP A 156 -19.10 -15.68 5.13
N MET A 157 -17.92 -15.40 4.57
CA MET A 157 -17.75 -14.40 3.52
C MET A 157 -17.78 -15.03 2.14
N LEU A 158 -18.49 -14.36 1.22
CA LEU A 158 -18.47 -14.61 -0.21
C LEU A 158 -17.47 -13.68 -0.92
N ALA A 159 -17.26 -12.48 -0.39
CA ALA A 159 -16.27 -11.54 -0.90
C ALA A 159 -15.69 -10.67 0.22
N ASN A 160 -14.40 -10.34 0.08
CA ASN A 160 -13.72 -9.32 0.84
C ASN A 160 -12.70 -8.69 -0.10
N GLN A 161 -13.06 -7.56 -0.73
CA GLN A 161 -12.26 -6.97 -1.81
C GLN A 161 -11.99 -5.50 -1.55
N ALA A 162 -10.73 -5.09 -1.72
CA ALA A 162 -10.39 -3.68 -1.90
C ALA A 162 -10.52 -3.33 -3.38
N LEU A 163 -11.14 -2.21 -3.69
CA LEU A 163 -11.43 -1.71 -5.02
C LEU A 163 -10.82 -0.32 -5.18
N LEU A 164 -10.10 -0.10 -6.28
CA LEU A 164 -9.61 1.22 -6.68
C LEU A 164 -10.42 1.68 -7.88
N LEU A 165 -11.03 2.85 -7.78
CA LEU A 165 -11.82 3.45 -8.86
C LEU A 165 -11.66 4.97 -8.87
N PRO A 166 -11.94 5.63 -10.01
CA PRO A 166 -12.09 7.08 -10.04
C PRO A 166 -13.17 7.53 -9.07
N HIS A 167 -12.95 8.64 -8.37
CA HIS A 167 -13.94 9.23 -7.46
C HIS A 167 -15.28 9.51 -8.16
N SER A 168 -15.23 9.88 -9.44
CA SER A 168 -16.41 10.14 -10.29
C SER A 168 -17.26 8.88 -10.57
N ARG A 169 -16.76 7.67 -10.28
CA ARG A 169 -17.49 6.40 -10.46
C ARG A 169 -18.05 5.84 -9.15
N THR A 170 -18.10 6.65 -8.08
CA THR A 170 -18.67 6.20 -6.79
C THR A 170 -20.13 5.75 -6.94
N ASP A 171 -20.93 6.45 -7.76
CA ASP A 171 -22.32 6.08 -8.01
C ASP A 171 -22.46 4.77 -8.81
N ASP A 172 -21.46 4.41 -9.62
CA ASP A 172 -21.42 3.11 -10.31
C ASP A 172 -21.23 1.97 -9.30
N LEU A 173 -20.43 2.20 -8.26
CA LEU A 173 -20.23 1.22 -7.19
C LEU A 173 -21.54 1.00 -6.45
N ASP A 174 -22.26 2.08 -6.12
CA ASP A 174 -23.53 1.97 -5.40
C ASP A 174 -24.57 1.18 -6.18
N ARG A 175 -24.71 1.46 -7.48
CA ARG A 175 -25.56 0.64 -8.37
C ARG A 175 -25.12 -0.82 -8.45
N SER A 176 -23.81 -1.08 -8.45
CA SER A 176 -23.30 -2.46 -8.42
C SER A 176 -23.60 -3.16 -7.11
N LEU A 177 -23.57 -2.46 -5.97
CA LEU A 177 -23.92 -3.04 -4.67
C LEU A 177 -25.41 -3.33 -4.57
N GLU A 178 -26.27 -2.47 -5.12
CA GLU A 178 -27.71 -2.73 -5.24
C GLU A 178 -28.00 -3.97 -6.09
N GLN A 179 -27.27 -4.17 -7.20
CA GLN A 179 -27.38 -5.38 -8.02
C GLN A 179 -26.95 -6.64 -7.26
N ILE A 180 -25.92 -6.53 -6.42
CA ILE A 180 -25.45 -7.65 -5.59
C ILE A 180 -26.49 -7.97 -4.51
N ASP A 181 -27.06 -6.94 -3.86
CA ASP A 181 -28.12 -7.13 -2.86
C ASP A 181 -29.34 -7.85 -3.46
N ALA A 182 -29.76 -7.42 -4.65
CA ALA A 182 -30.88 -8.01 -5.38
C ALA A 182 -30.68 -9.48 -5.78
N LEU A 183 -29.47 -10.04 -5.70
CA LEU A 183 -29.26 -11.47 -5.89
C LEU A 183 -30.00 -12.29 -4.81
N TRP A 184 -30.00 -11.78 -3.57
CA TRP A 184 -30.60 -12.41 -2.41
C TRP A 184 -30.61 -11.48 -1.17
N THR A 185 -31.55 -10.54 -1.14
CA THR A 185 -31.62 -9.46 -0.13
C THR A 185 -31.67 -9.97 1.31
N GLU A 186 -32.42 -11.04 1.58
CA GLU A 186 -32.54 -11.61 2.92
C GLU A 186 -31.32 -12.43 3.35
N GLY A 187 -30.57 -12.98 2.39
CA GLY A 187 -29.45 -13.87 2.67
C GLY A 187 -28.08 -13.22 2.59
N LEU A 188 -27.95 -12.03 2.01
CA LEU A 188 -26.69 -11.30 1.92
C LEU A 188 -26.60 -10.18 2.95
N ARG A 189 -25.38 -9.94 3.43
CA ARG A 189 -25.04 -8.75 4.21
C ARG A 189 -23.84 -8.09 3.56
N ILE A 190 -24.07 -6.91 3.00
CA ILE A 190 -23.08 -6.14 2.28
C ILE A 190 -22.58 -5.01 3.19
N ARG A 191 -21.27 -4.83 3.27
CA ARG A 191 -20.64 -3.70 3.95
C ARG A 191 -19.66 -3.01 3.01
N ARG A 192 -19.90 -1.72 2.79
CA ARG A 192 -18.97 -0.79 2.13
C ARG A 192 -18.17 -0.02 3.18
N ILE A 193 -16.85 0.01 3.03
CA ILE A 193 -15.92 0.81 3.87
C ILE A 193 -15.16 1.75 2.94
N GLY A 194 -15.06 3.03 3.33
CA GLY A 194 -14.48 4.10 2.52
C GLY A 194 -15.50 5.22 2.22
N PRO A 195 -15.12 6.24 1.43
CA PRO A 195 -13.89 6.31 0.64
C PRO A 195 -12.63 6.44 1.52
N SER A 196 -11.54 5.81 1.09
CA SER A 196 -10.24 5.88 1.75
C SER A 196 -9.13 6.12 0.72
N PRO A 197 -7.93 6.56 1.15
CA PRO A 197 -6.80 6.60 0.24
C PRO A 197 -6.39 5.16 -0.16
N PRO A 198 -5.55 5.00 -1.20
CA PRO A 198 -5.22 3.71 -1.79
C PRO A 198 -4.27 2.85 -0.93
N VAL A 199 -4.62 2.57 0.32
CA VAL A 199 -3.82 1.84 1.32
C VAL A 199 -3.47 0.43 0.83
N SER A 200 -4.42 -0.27 0.20
CA SER A 200 -4.21 -1.61 -0.33
C SER A 200 -3.50 -1.63 -1.68
N PHE A 201 -3.35 -0.49 -2.36
CA PHE A 201 -2.80 -0.42 -3.71
C PHE A 201 -1.43 0.28 -3.79
N ALA A 202 -1.12 1.15 -2.83
CA ALA A 202 0.14 1.89 -2.78
C ALA A 202 0.41 2.44 -1.38
N SER A 203 0.95 1.60 -0.50
CA SER A 203 1.51 2.06 0.78
C SER A 203 3.03 2.18 0.68
N LEU A 204 3.57 3.29 1.16
CA LEU A 204 5.01 3.56 1.17
C LEU A 204 5.68 2.84 2.35
N ASN A 205 6.88 2.34 2.10
CA ASN A 205 7.78 1.83 3.12
C ASN A 205 9.15 2.48 2.92
N PHE A 206 9.65 3.18 3.93
CA PHE A 206 10.96 3.80 3.93
C PHE A 206 11.98 2.84 4.51
N ARG A 207 12.89 2.37 3.66
CA ARG A 207 14.02 1.55 4.10
C ARG A 207 15.28 2.38 4.20
N ARG A 208 15.91 2.41 5.37
CA ARG A 208 17.25 2.98 5.51
C ARG A 208 18.27 2.12 4.78
N VAL A 209 19.07 2.75 3.93
CA VAL A 209 20.19 2.15 3.22
C VAL A 209 21.43 2.97 3.54
N SER A 210 22.39 2.35 4.21
CA SER A 210 23.62 3.05 4.58
C SER A 210 24.50 3.32 3.38
N SER A 211 25.29 4.40 3.45
CA SER A 211 26.29 4.72 2.43
C SER A 211 27.27 3.57 2.20
N ALA A 212 27.60 2.80 3.25
CA ALA A 212 28.44 1.61 3.16
C ALA A 212 27.77 0.49 2.34
N ALA A 213 26.47 0.26 2.52
CA ALA A 213 25.72 -0.70 1.72
C ALA A 213 25.67 -0.28 0.24
N ILE A 214 25.47 1.01 -0.03
CA ILE A 214 25.50 1.58 -1.40
C ILE A 214 26.87 1.35 -2.04
N ARG A 215 27.96 1.67 -1.33
CA ARG A 215 29.33 1.46 -1.82
C ARG A 215 29.61 -0.02 -2.11
N ARG A 216 29.22 -0.93 -1.20
CA ARG A 216 29.39 -2.38 -1.41
C ARG A 216 28.61 -2.87 -2.63
N ALA A 217 27.36 -2.43 -2.80
CA ALA A 217 26.55 -2.80 -3.95
C ALA A 217 27.17 -2.32 -5.27
N ARG A 218 27.63 -1.06 -5.31
CA ARG A 218 28.34 -0.50 -6.47
C ARG A 218 29.61 -1.27 -6.82
N HIS A 219 30.43 -1.56 -5.82
CA HIS A 219 31.66 -2.33 -5.99
C HIS A 219 31.38 -3.72 -6.58
N ARG A 220 30.35 -4.42 -6.07
CA ARG A 220 29.98 -5.76 -6.57
C ARG A 220 29.51 -5.76 -8.03
N PHE A 221 28.95 -4.66 -8.50
CA PHE A 221 28.51 -4.49 -9.88
C PHE A 221 29.54 -3.76 -10.78
N GLY A 222 30.70 -3.37 -10.24
CA GLY A 222 31.69 -2.59 -10.98
C GLY A 222 31.16 -1.25 -11.50
N LEU A 223 30.25 -0.62 -10.74
CA LEU A 223 29.56 0.61 -11.15
C LEU A 223 30.14 1.85 -10.46
N GLU A 224 30.74 2.71 -11.25
CA GLU A 224 31.11 4.08 -10.88
C GLU A 224 30.08 5.07 -11.44
N GLY A 225 29.61 6.02 -10.64
CA GLY A 225 28.66 7.07 -11.10
C GLY A 225 27.17 6.65 -11.16
N PRO A 226 26.31 7.41 -11.86
CA PRO A 226 24.87 7.13 -11.90
C PRO A 226 24.52 5.71 -12.35
N VAL A 227 23.49 5.12 -11.74
CA VAL A 227 23.07 3.75 -12.05
C VAL A 227 22.03 3.78 -13.16
N ASP A 228 22.39 3.29 -14.35
CA ASP A 228 21.45 3.09 -15.45
C ASP A 228 20.64 1.78 -15.25
N PRO A 229 19.28 1.81 -15.30
CA PRO A 229 18.45 0.62 -15.09
C PRO A 229 18.69 -0.50 -16.10
N ILE A 230 18.95 -0.18 -17.36
CA ILE A 230 19.12 -1.19 -18.42
C ILE A 230 20.44 -1.93 -18.19
N ARG A 231 21.52 -1.17 -17.94
CA ARG A 231 22.84 -1.70 -17.58
C ARG A 231 22.80 -2.51 -16.30
N LEU A 232 22.09 -2.06 -15.27
CA LEU A 232 21.94 -2.80 -14.01
C LEU A 232 21.28 -4.17 -14.25
N ARG A 233 20.21 -4.23 -15.05
CA ARG A 233 19.53 -5.50 -15.38
C ARG A 233 20.46 -6.46 -16.12
N ALA A 234 21.23 -5.95 -17.09
CA ALA A 234 22.19 -6.76 -17.85
C ALA A 234 23.29 -7.32 -16.94
N LEU A 235 23.90 -6.47 -16.10
CA LEU A 235 24.93 -6.89 -15.14
C LEU A 235 24.40 -7.88 -14.12
N ARG A 236 23.19 -7.67 -13.59
CA ARG A 236 22.55 -8.61 -12.66
C ARG A 236 22.39 -9.99 -13.29
N ARG A 237 21.92 -10.04 -14.53
CA ARG A 237 21.74 -11.31 -15.26
C ARG A 237 23.07 -12.02 -15.43
N ASP A 238 24.11 -11.32 -15.87
CA ASP A 238 25.44 -11.90 -16.09
C ASP A 238 26.06 -12.42 -14.78
N LEU A 239 26.01 -11.63 -13.71
CA LEU A 239 26.52 -12.05 -12.39
C LEU A 239 25.78 -13.27 -11.86
N LEU A 240 24.44 -13.32 -11.93
CA LEU A 240 23.66 -14.47 -11.45
C LEU A 240 23.91 -15.76 -12.27
N LEU A 241 24.24 -15.64 -13.56
CA LEU A 241 24.59 -16.79 -14.38
C LEU A 241 25.94 -17.41 -13.98
N ARG A 242 26.86 -16.60 -13.45
CA ARG A 242 28.22 -17.02 -13.07
C ARG A 242 28.38 -17.29 -11.57
N ALA A 243 27.43 -16.87 -10.76
CA ALA A 243 27.51 -16.95 -9.30
C ALA A 243 27.23 -18.35 -8.75
N ALA A 244 27.98 -18.70 -7.70
CA ALA A 244 27.66 -19.85 -6.85
C ALA A 244 26.36 -19.59 -6.07
N GLU A 245 25.66 -20.66 -5.66
CA GLU A 245 24.36 -20.55 -4.96
C GLU A 245 24.45 -19.67 -3.70
N ALA A 246 25.51 -19.83 -2.92
CA ALA A 246 25.77 -19.05 -1.70
C ALA A 246 25.88 -17.53 -1.95
N GLU A 247 26.26 -17.11 -3.16
CA GLU A 247 26.46 -15.70 -3.51
C GLU A 247 25.23 -15.04 -4.13
N ARG A 248 24.23 -15.83 -4.55
CA ARG A 248 23.04 -15.33 -5.27
C ARG A 248 22.23 -14.37 -4.42
N ALA A 249 22.03 -14.70 -3.14
CA ALA A 249 21.30 -13.85 -2.20
C ALA A 249 21.93 -12.46 -2.08
N GLU A 250 23.26 -12.39 -1.98
CA GLU A 250 23.98 -11.12 -1.88
C GLU A 250 23.92 -10.30 -3.17
N ILE A 251 23.99 -10.95 -4.33
CA ILE A 251 23.84 -10.29 -5.64
C ILE A 251 22.44 -9.70 -5.77
N LEU A 252 21.40 -10.45 -5.37
CA LEU A 252 20.02 -9.98 -5.38
C LEU A 252 19.81 -8.80 -4.42
N ALA A 253 20.38 -8.86 -3.20
CA ALA A 253 20.31 -7.77 -2.23
C ALA A 253 21.02 -6.50 -2.73
N ALA A 254 22.22 -6.63 -3.32
CA ALA A 254 22.95 -5.52 -3.92
C ALA A 254 22.21 -4.92 -5.12
N ALA A 255 21.66 -5.76 -6.00
CA ALA A 255 20.84 -5.31 -7.12
C ALA A 255 19.60 -4.54 -6.65
N ALA A 256 18.94 -5.00 -5.57
CA ALA A 256 17.78 -4.33 -5.00
C ALA A 256 18.13 -2.93 -4.45
N VAL A 257 19.29 -2.77 -3.82
CA VAL A 257 19.79 -1.44 -3.40
C VAL A 257 20.01 -0.54 -4.61
N LEU A 258 20.68 -1.03 -5.64
CA LEU A 258 20.99 -0.24 -6.84
C LEU A 258 19.72 0.11 -7.64
N ASP A 259 18.73 -0.79 -7.72
CA ASP A 259 17.46 -0.51 -8.40
C ASP A 259 16.71 0.65 -7.72
N LEU A 260 16.71 0.69 -6.39
CA LEU A 260 16.13 1.81 -5.64
C LEU A 260 16.84 3.14 -5.95
N LEU A 261 18.18 3.11 -6.08
CA LEU A 261 18.96 4.31 -6.41
C LEU A 261 18.68 4.84 -7.81
N THR A 262 18.32 3.98 -8.78
CA THR A 262 17.97 4.44 -10.14
C THR A 262 16.76 5.38 -10.16
N ARG A 263 15.96 5.38 -9.09
CA ARG A 263 14.72 6.15 -8.96
C ARG A 263 14.86 7.35 -8.01
N CYS A 264 16.06 7.61 -7.52
CA CYS A 264 16.35 8.65 -6.54
C CYS A 264 17.01 9.87 -7.17
N ALA A 265 16.67 11.05 -6.66
CA ALA A 265 17.28 12.31 -7.07
C ALA A 265 18.57 12.62 -6.30
N ALA A 266 18.70 12.13 -5.06
CA ALA A 266 19.86 12.39 -4.21
C ALA A 266 20.94 11.32 -4.38
N SER A 267 22.21 11.76 -4.34
CA SER A 267 23.38 10.88 -4.30
C SER A 267 24.27 11.25 -3.12
N GLY A 268 24.51 10.28 -2.21
CA GLY A 268 25.46 10.44 -1.10
C GLY A 268 24.81 10.26 0.28
N GLY A 269 25.63 9.88 1.27
CA GLY A 269 25.17 9.64 2.64
C GLY A 269 24.30 8.38 2.80
N ASP A 270 23.73 8.26 4.00
CA ASP A 270 22.68 7.29 4.28
C ASP A 270 21.37 7.81 3.70
N LEU A 271 20.60 6.92 3.06
CA LEU A 271 19.36 7.28 2.37
C LEU A 271 18.19 6.47 2.90
N HIS A 272 17.03 7.10 3.01
CA HIS A 272 15.76 6.40 3.25
C HIS A 272 15.06 6.22 1.91
N LEU A 273 15.15 5.02 1.34
CA LEU A 273 14.64 4.72 0.00
C LEU A 273 13.22 4.16 0.09
N VAL A 274 12.33 4.66 -0.76
CA VAL A 274 10.92 4.26 -0.74
C VAL A 274 10.70 2.98 -1.54
N ARG A 275 10.04 2.00 -0.92
CA ARG A 275 9.39 0.88 -1.57
C ARG A 275 7.89 1.11 -1.55
N ILE A 276 7.21 0.64 -2.57
CA ILE A 276 5.75 0.73 -2.64
C ILE A 276 5.24 -0.68 -2.48
N TRP A 277 4.38 -0.85 -1.49
CA TRP A 277 3.71 -2.08 -1.21
C TRP A 277 2.26 -1.99 -1.67
N SER A 278 1.76 -3.10 -2.21
CA SER A 278 0.35 -3.31 -2.52
C SER A 278 -0.05 -4.65 -1.92
N GLU A 279 -1.25 -4.70 -1.37
CA GLU A 279 -1.87 -5.90 -0.85
C GLU A 279 -1.94 -6.98 -1.95
N GLY A 280 -1.67 -8.24 -1.60
CA GLY A 280 -1.56 -9.35 -2.55
C GLY A 280 -0.16 -9.51 -3.19
N GLN A 281 0.79 -8.61 -2.94
CA GLN A 281 2.22 -8.89 -3.11
C GLN A 281 2.81 -9.39 -1.80
N ALA A 282 3.66 -10.42 -1.86
CA ALA A 282 4.30 -11.01 -0.68
C ALA A 282 4.92 -9.91 0.21
N VAL A 283 4.65 -10.00 1.52
CA VAL A 283 5.29 -9.14 2.52
C VAL A 283 6.81 -9.28 2.36
N PRO A 284 7.57 -8.19 2.16
CA PRO A 284 9.02 -8.28 2.28
C PRO A 284 9.34 -8.86 3.66
N SER A 285 10.11 -9.95 3.72
CA SER A 285 10.51 -10.67 4.94
C SER A 285 10.97 -9.76 6.09
N ASP A 286 11.48 -8.57 5.75
CA ASP A 286 11.95 -7.54 6.67
C ASP A 286 10.83 -6.86 7.52
N LEU A 287 9.55 -7.20 7.32
CA LEU A 287 8.41 -6.66 8.08
C LEU A 287 7.79 -7.66 9.09
N GLU A 288 8.20 -8.94 9.08
CA GLU A 288 7.70 -9.93 10.06
C GLU A 288 8.23 -9.68 11.48
N ASP A 289 9.34 -8.94 11.62
CA ASP A 289 9.95 -8.62 12.92
C ASP A 289 9.30 -7.44 13.65
N ALA A 290 8.24 -6.83 13.10
CA ALA A 290 7.59 -5.63 13.65
C ALA A 290 6.09 -5.79 13.96
N ALA A 291 5.56 -7.02 14.00
CA ALA A 291 4.17 -7.33 14.38
C ALA A 291 4.04 -7.78 15.84
#